data_AF-A0A2E6ZIU2-F1
#
_entry.id   AF-A0A2E6ZIU2-F1
#
_cell.length_a   1.000
_cell.length_b   1.000
_cell.length_c   1.000
_cell.angle_alpha   90.00
_cell.angle_beta   90.00
_cell.angle_gamma   90.00
#
_symmetry.space_group_name_H-M   'P 1'
#
loop_
_entity.id
_entity.type
_entity.pdbx_description
1 polymer ?
#
loop_
_entity_poly.entity_id
_entity_poly.type
_entity_poly.pdbx_seq_one_letter_code
_entity_poly.pdbx_strand_id
1 'polypeptide(L)'
;MTYSVQNTDGSRTINVAASQVNSSFSVALVGRNVSGYGQYFVQNSIRHLENFASTSAPSDSVLLTGQIWYDKNESVMRVYDGSGWQRMSTTVSATAPTGGVASGTTYYSTVDDKLKIHNGSGFVEASYAGKVSNEYTSDSAIGSPTKYGTRLRNMYIADDTGAYRAVLALMYVSDGTGTAGFTNGETIMAIFSDHASFDVHTTTAARVEGLGDVAIYAELNDTTDGIGTKIKPGMNLRKKYAGTAVALANVATFADKANAIYVSGSTYNANTIFRSGSTALIPDTTDSVTIGNVDQRFSTLFIDTIQIGDASSNAAQYIKKAGANVVLDIGESAAPIDNLYVTSISLANGGGISGLNVESFGTSSEPIDTAFISNVASGTFHLTSAGLYGNIVNSGGTTVLNPADGVVAQETTAQTLTNKTLGTVLAANNSQNIGNSGTKFGTVFSSVFDGTQAELTGTSNIAIINGTSATFTGNVGATYFNGIATQAQYADMAEIYSSDVEYAPGTVVKIGGEKEITQTLEHADVESFGVISSNPAYLMNSEANGQPVALAGRVPVKVIGKISKGERLVSSDVPGVAWGVAEEDVDIKAIIGRSLEDKEDGDEGVIEAVIGVK
;
A
#
# COMPACT_ATOMS: atom_id res chain seq x y z
N MET A 1 -39.80 -14.81 -126.42
CA MET A 1 -40.48 -13.69 -125.74
C MET A 1 -39.64 -13.24 -124.55
N THR A 2 -39.43 -11.93 -124.43
CA THR A 2 -38.88 -11.25 -123.25
C THR A 2 -39.73 -11.55 -122.02
N TYR A 3 -39.12 -11.61 -120.83
CA TYR A 3 -39.87 -11.63 -119.57
C TYR A 3 -39.47 -10.45 -118.69
N SER A 4 -40.35 -10.09 -117.75
CA SER A 4 -40.15 -8.96 -116.85
C SER A 4 -40.22 -9.43 -115.41
N VAL A 5 -39.37 -8.85 -114.55
CA VAL A 5 -39.39 -9.04 -113.10
C VAL A 5 -39.34 -7.68 -112.41
N GLN A 6 -39.95 -7.56 -111.24
CA GLN A 6 -39.87 -6.35 -110.42
C GLN A 6 -38.90 -6.56 -109.26
N ASN A 7 -38.28 -5.49 -108.77
CA ASN A 7 -37.63 -5.51 -107.47
C ASN A 7 -38.67 -5.61 -106.33
N THR A 8 -38.19 -5.85 -105.12
CA THR A 8 -39.02 -6.21 -103.96
C THR A 8 -40.15 -5.22 -103.66
N ASP A 9 -39.92 -3.91 -103.80
CA ASP A 9 -40.90 -2.86 -103.53
C ASP A 9 -41.69 -2.42 -104.78
N GLY A 10 -41.44 -3.05 -105.94
CA GLY A 10 -42.09 -2.74 -107.21
C GLY A 10 -41.65 -1.43 -107.87
N SER A 11 -40.70 -0.70 -107.28
CA SER A 11 -40.25 0.61 -107.81
C SER A 11 -39.52 0.50 -109.15
N ARG A 12 -39.06 -0.69 -109.55
CA ARG A 12 -38.32 -0.93 -110.78
C ARG A 12 -38.75 -2.21 -111.48
N THR A 13 -39.14 -2.09 -112.74
CA THR A 13 -39.36 -3.23 -113.65
C THR A 13 -38.11 -3.50 -114.50
N ILE A 14 -37.66 -4.75 -114.50
CA ILE A 14 -36.45 -5.24 -115.19
C ILE A 14 -36.90 -6.17 -116.31
N ASN A 15 -36.57 -5.81 -117.55
CA ASN A 15 -36.89 -6.60 -118.74
C ASN A 15 -35.68 -7.41 -119.20
N VAL A 16 -35.87 -8.70 -119.46
CA VAL A 16 -34.82 -9.62 -119.93
C VAL A 16 -35.20 -10.19 -121.29
N ALA A 17 -34.46 -9.77 -122.33
CA ALA A 17 -34.70 -10.16 -123.71
C ALA A 17 -34.45 -11.67 -123.94
N ALA A 18 -35.13 -12.26 -124.93
CA ALA A 18 -34.88 -13.66 -125.31
C ALA A 18 -33.51 -13.81 -125.99
N SER A 19 -32.87 -14.97 -125.79
CA SER A 19 -31.57 -15.35 -126.36
C SER A 19 -30.40 -14.41 -126.02
N GLN A 20 -30.54 -13.59 -124.97
CA GLN A 20 -29.50 -12.67 -124.48
C GLN A 20 -29.30 -12.82 -122.97
N VAL A 21 -28.12 -12.44 -122.49
CA VAL A 21 -27.81 -12.31 -121.06
C VAL A 21 -27.73 -10.83 -120.74
N ASN A 22 -28.52 -10.36 -119.78
CA ASN A 22 -28.44 -8.98 -119.31
C ASN A 22 -27.40 -8.90 -118.18
N SER A 23 -26.29 -8.21 -118.45
CA SER A 23 -25.17 -8.00 -117.53
C SER A 23 -25.14 -6.58 -116.95
N SER A 24 -26.28 -5.88 -116.94
CA SER A 24 -26.38 -4.51 -116.39
C SER A 24 -26.39 -4.48 -114.87
N PHE A 25 -26.53 -5.63 -114.21
CA PHE A 25 -26.58 -5.81 -112.76
C PHE A 25 -25.39 -6.66 -112.31
N SER A 26 -25.07 -6.64 -111.01
CA SER A 26 -23.97 -7.44 -110.45
C SER A 26 -24.17 -8.95 -110.54
N VAL A 27 -25.37 -9.39 -110.94
CA VAL A 27 -25.69 -10.75 -111.38
C VAL A 27 -26.14 -10.77 -112.83
N ALA A 28 -25.82 -11.87 -113.53
CA ALA A 28 -26.27 -12.09 -114.89
C ALA A 28 -27.74 -12.52 -114.90
N LEU A 29 -28.63 -11.73 -115.52
CA LEU A 29 -30.03 -12.12 -115.72
C LEU A 29 -30.17 -12.83 -117.06
N VAL A 30 -30.54 -14.11 -117.02
CA VAL A 30 -30.52 -14.99 -118.20
C VAL A 30 -31.87 -14.98 -118.93
N GLY A 31 -31.86 -14.58 -120.20
CA GLY A 31 -33.02 -14.63 -121.09
C GLY A 31 -33.47 -16.04 -121.45
N ARG A 32 -34.73 -16.18 -121.90
CA ARG A 32 -35.24 -17.47 -122.41
C ARG A 32 -34.41 -17.93 -123.62
N ASN A 33 -34.16 -19.24 -123.75
CA ASN A 33 -33.40 -19.87 -124.84
C ASN A 33 -31.91 -19.46 -124.93
N VAL A 34 -31.25 -19.20 -123.80
CA VAL A 34 -29.79 -19.01 -123.72
C VAL A 34 -29.09 -20.35 -123.52
N SER A 35 -28.15 -20.69 -124.41
CA SER A 35 -27.27 -21.86 -124.24
C SER A 35 -26.22 -21.61 -123.16
N GLY A 36 -25.82 -22.65 -122.42
CA GLY A 36 -24.84 -22.53 -121.33
C GLY A 36 -25.36 -21.79 -120.08
N TYR A 37 -26.67 -21.62 -119.93
CA TYR A 37 -27.29 -20.86 -118.83
C TYR A 37 -26.83 -21.31 -117.43
N GLY A 38 -26.53 -22.60 -117.24
CA GLY A 38 -26.12 -23.16 -115.96
C GLY A 38 -24.89 -22.49 -115.35
N GLN A 39 -23.94 -22.04 -116.19
CA GLN A 39 -22.75 -21.32 -115.73
C GLN A 39 -23.12 -20.01 -115.03
N TYR A 40 -24.03 -19.22 -115.61
CA TYR A 40 -24.45 -17.93 -115.06
C TYR A 40 -25.20 -18.09 -113.72
N PHE A 41 -26.04 -19.11 -113.59
CA PHE A 41 -26.73 -19.37 -112.31
C PHE A 41 -25.77 -19.82 -111.22
N VAL A 42 -24.83 -20.72 -111.51
CA VAL A 42 -23.80 -21.14 -110.54
C VAL A 42 -22.94 -19.94 -110.13
N GLN A 43 -22.52 -19.11 -111.09
CA GLN A 43 -21.74 -17.90 -110.81
C GLN A 43 -22.52 -16.90 -109.94
N ASN A 44 -23.79 -16.64 -110.25
CA ASN A 44 -24.64 -15.77 -109.44
C ASN A 44 -24.79 -16.29 -108.00
N SER A 45 -24.99 -17.60 -107.83
CA SER A 45 -25.09 -18.23 -106.51
C SER A 45 -23.81 -18.05 -105.69
N ILE A 46 -22.63 -18.22 -106.31
CA ILE A 46 -21.35 -17.98 -105.65
C ILE A 46 -21.22 -16.50 -105.26
N ARG A 47 -21.52 -15.57 -106.18
CA ARG A 47 -21.47 -14.12 -105.90
C ARG A 47 -22.37 -13.72 -104.75
N HIS A 48 -23.57 -14.30 -104.66
CA HIS A 48 -24.47 -14.05 -103.53
C HIS A 48 -23.90 -14.60 -102.21
N LEU A 49 -23.34 -15.82 -102.22
CA LEU A 49 -22.73 -16.42 -101.02
C LEU A 49 -21.57 -15.59 -100.47
N GLU A 50 -20.77 -14.99 -101.34
CA GLU A 50 -19.67 -14.11 -100.93
C GLU A 50 -20.09 -12.64 -100.79
N ASN A 51 -21.37 -12.28 -100.94
CA ASN A 51 -21.83 -10.88 -100.92
C ASN A 51 -21.04 -10.00 -101.90
N PHE A 52 -20.86 -10.48 -103.13
CA PHE A 52 -20.13 -9.82 -104.22
C PHE A 52 -18.68 -9.44 -103.89
N ALA A 53 -18.01 -10.21 -103.03
CA ALA A 53 -16.72 -9.83 -102.46
C ALA A 53 -15.62 -9.56 -103.51
N SER A 54 -15.09 -8.35 -103.52
CA SER A 54 -14.09 -7.88 -104.49
C SER A 54 -13.24 -6.74 -103.89
N THR A 55 -12.12 -6.42 -104.54
CA THR A 55 -11.25 -5.28 -104.19
C THR A 55 -11.70 -3.96 -104.82
N SER A 56 -12.79 -3.97 -105.59
CA SER A 56 -13.38 -2.77 -106.21
C SER A 56 -14.88 -2.85 -106.09
N ALA A 57 -15.51 -1.70 -105.81
CA ALA A 57 -16.95 -1.62 -105.67
C ALA A 57 -17.65 -2.08 -106.96
N PRO A 58 -18.80 -2.78 -106.88
CA PRO A 58 -19.61 -3.07 -108.06
C PRO A 58 -19.90 -1.80 -108.85
N SER A 59 -19.60 -1.84 -110.15
CA SER A 59 -19.69 -0.72 -111.10
C SER A 59 -20.64 -1.03 -112.26
N ASP A 60 -21.54 -1.98 -112.05
CA ASP A 60 -22.57 -2.34 -113.01
C ASP A 60 -23.45 -1.13 -113.35
N SER A 61 -23.94 -1.05 -114.59
CA SER A 61 -24.74 0.09 -115.07
C SER A 61 -26.02 0.32 -114.26
N VAL A 62 -26.45 -0.70 -113.50
CA VAL A 62 -27.58 -0.65 -112.60
C VAL A 62 -27.17 -1.24 -111.24
N LEU A 63 -27.06 -0.36 -110.24
CA LEU A 63 -26.98 -0.71 -108.83
C LEU A 63 -28.37 -0.61 -108.18
N LEU A 64 -28.67 -1.54 -107.27
CA LEU A 64 -29.91 -1.53 -106.49
C LEU A 64 -29.64 -0.98 -105.09
N THR A 65 -30.49 -0.07 -104.61
CA THR A 65 -30.45 0.38 -103.21
C THR A 65 -30.65 -0.82 -102.28
N GLY A 66 -29.79 -0.95 -101.28
CA GLY A 66 -29.74 -2.11 -100.38
C GLY A 66 -28.84 -3.24 -100.86
N GLN A 67 -28.24 -3.13 -102.05
CA GLN A 67 -27.24 -4.11 -102.49
C GLN A 67 -26.03 -4.09 -101.55
N ILE A 68 -25.58 -5.28 -101.15
CA ILE A 68 -24.43 -5.47 -100.27
C ILE A 68 -23.17 -5.84 -101.06
N TRP A 69 -22.02 -5.44 -100.52
CA TRP A 69 -20.70 -5.72 -101.07
C TRP A 69 -19.71 -5.94 -99.93
N TYR A 70 -18.93 -7.01 -99.99
CA TYR A 70 -17.78 -7.20 -99.10
C TYR A 70 -16.50 -6.64 -99.73
N ASP A 71 -15.99 -5.54 -99.19
CA ASP A 71 -14.76 -4.91 -99.66
C ASP A 71 -13.54 -5.68 -99.15
N LYS A 72 -12.87 -6.39 -100.05
CA LYS A 72 -11.69 -7.22 -99.72
C LYS A 72 -10.46 -6.40 -99.34
N ASN A 73 -10.38 -5.10 -99.70
CA ASN A 73 -9.23 -4.27 -99.31
C ASN A 73 -9.30 -3.92 -97.81
N GLU A 74 -10.50 -3.63 -97.32
CA GLU A 74 -10.71 -3.13 -95.97
C GLU A 74 -11.34 -4.18 -95.03
N SER A 75 -11.74 -5.33 -95.57
CA SER A 75 -12.43 -6.41 -94.84
C SER A 75 -13.71 -5.93 -94.15
N VAL A 76 -14.49 -5.08 -94.82
CA VAL A 76 -15.75 -4.53 -94.30
C VAL A 76 -16.92 -4.80 -95.23
N MET A 77 -18.10 -4.97 -94.63
CA MET A 77 -19.35 -5.02 -95.38
C MET A 77 -19.83 -3.61 -95.70
N ARG A 78 -20.25 -3.40 -96.94
CA ARG A 78 -20.81 -2.14 -97.44
C ARG A 78 -22.19 -2.37 -98.05
N VAL A 79 -23.01 -1.31 -98.05
CA VAL A 79 -24.33 -1.25 -98.67
C VAL A 79 -24.43 -0.04 -99.60
N TYR A 80 -25.03 -0.23 -100.77
CA TYR A 80 -25.36 0.87 -101.66
C TYR A 80 -26.63 1.56 -101.18
N ASP A 81 -26.53 2.84 -100.79
CA ASP A 81 -27.66 3.62 -100.25
C ASP A 81 -28.49 4.35 -101.33
N GLY A 82 -28.11 4.21 -102.61
CA GLY A 82 -28.70 4.95 -103.74
C GLY A 82 -27.80 6.07 -104.26
N SER A 83 -26.86 6.56 -103.44
CA SER A 83 -25.89 7.62 -103.77
C SER A 83 -24.44 7.13 -103.75
N GLY A 84 -24.13 6.13 -102.91
CA GLY A 84 -22.79 5.56 -102.78
C GLY A 84 -22.74 4.31 -101.91
N TRP A 85 -21.54 3.72 -101.81
CA TRP A 85 -21.28 2.52 -101.01
C TRP A 85 -20.87 2.89 -99.58
N GLN A 86 -21.80 2.76 -98.64
CA GLN A 86 -21.62 3.08 -97.22
C GLN A 86 -21.15 1.85 -96.43
N ARG A 87 -20.37 2.08 -95.37
CA ARG A 87 -19.95 1.00 -94.44
C ARG A 87 -21.10 0.58 -93.53
N MET A 88 -21.23 -0.73 -93.30
CA MET A 88 -22.18 -1.30 -92.34
C MET A 88 -21.52 -1.77 -91.04
N SER A 89 -20.25 -2.14 -91.10
CA SER A 89 -19.48 -2.64 -89.96
C SER A 89 -18.51 -1.58 -89.42
N THR A 90 -18.32 -1.56 -88.10
CA THR A 90 -17.29 -0.74 -87.47
C THR A 90 -15.92 -1.10 -88.05
N THR A 91 -15.23 -0.11 -88.59
CA THR A 91 -13.85 -0.30 -89.09
C THR A 91 -12.88 -0.24 -87.91
N VAL A 92 -11.90 -1.13 -87.85
CA VAL A 92 -10.83 -1.13 -86.84
C VAL A 92 -9.52 -0.82 -87.56
N SER A 93 -8.89 0.32 -87.26
CA SER A 93 -7.66 0.76 -87.93
C SER A 93 -6.95 1.84 -87.11
N ALA A 94 -5.68 2.13 -87.40
CA ALA A 94 -4.96 3.26 -86.81
C ALA A 94 -5.35 4.61 -87.45
N THR A 95 -5.75 4.60 -88.73
CA THR A 95 -6.15 5.80 -89.48
C THR A 95 -7.66 5.76 -89.75
N ALA A 96 -8.31 6.92 -89.61
CA ALA A 96 -9.74 7.06 -89.89
C ALA A 96 -10.06 6.70 -91.36
N PRO A 97 -11.15 5.96 -91.62
CA PRO A 97 -11.56 5.65 -92.98
C PRO A 97 -12.01 6.92 -93.72
N THR A 98 -11.77 6.98 -95.03
CA THR A 98 -12.11 8.15 -95.87
C THR A 98 -13.25 7.87 -96.86
N GLY A 99 -13.39 6.63 -97.34
CA GLY A 99 -14.44 6.22 -98.28
C GLY A 99 -15.66 5.58 -97.60
N GLY A 100 -16.86 5.89 -98.09
CA GLY A 100 -18.13 5.33 -97.57
C GLY A 100 -18.46 5.80 -96.15
N VAL A 101 -18.15 7.07 -95.86
CA VAL A 101 -18.33 7.69 -94.55
C VAL A 101 -19.51 8.65 -94.63
N ALA A 102 -20.58 8.30 -93.95
CA ALA A 102 -21.75 9.14 -93.76
C ALA A 102 -21.85 9.57 -92.28
N SER A 103 -22.77 10.46 -91.96
CA SER A 103 -23.10 10.73 -90.57
C SER A 103 -23.56 9.44 -89.88
N GLY A 104 -22.99 9.12 -88.72
CA GLY A 104 -23.26 7.89 -87.98
C GLY A 104 -22.28 6.74 -88.25
N THR A 105 -21.37 6.84 -89.24
CA THR A 105 -20.36 5.80 -89.48
C THR A 105 -19.45 5.65 -88.25
N THR A 106 -19.23 4.41 -87.80
CA THR A 106 -18.39 4.10 -86.64
C THR A 106 -17.01 3.59 -87.03
N TYR A 107 -16.02 3.95 -86.23
CA TYR A 107 -14.62 3.61 -86.43
C TYR A 107 -13.94 3.43 -85.07
N TYR A 108 -13.34 2.27 -84.81
CA TYR A 108 -12.50 2.05 -83.63
C TYR A 108 -11.05 2.40 -83.98
N SER A 109 -10.51 3.40 -83.29
CA SER A 109 -9.11 3.79 -83.46
C SER A 109 -8.21 2.98 -82.54
N THR A 110 -7.23 2.29 -83.12
CA THR A 110 -6.21 1.53 -82.37
C THR A 110 -5.07 2.41 -81.85
N VAL A 111 -5.09 3.72 -82.12
CA VAL A 111 -4.13 4.68 -81.54
C VAL A 111 -4.62 5.17 -80.19
N ASP A 112 -5.92 5.48 -80.10
CA ASP A 112 -6.53 6.06 -78.90
C ASP A 112 -7.34 5.03 -78.08
N ASP A 113 -7.48 3.79 -78.57
CA ASP A 113 -8.36 2.74 -78.02
C ASP A 113 -9.80 3.19 -77.78
N LYS A 114 -10.36 3.93 -78.75
CA LYS A 114 -11.70 4.52 -78.66
C LYS A 114 -12.56 4.27 -79.89
N LEU A 115 -13.86 4.09 -79.64
CA LEU A 115 -14.90 4.15 -80.66
C LEU A 115 -15.17 5.61 -81.03
N LYS A 116 -15.07 5.92 -82.32
CA LYS A 116 -15.38 7.21 -82.92
C LYS A 116 -16.61 7.08 -83.82
N ILE A 117 -17.38 8.15 -83.91
CA ILE A 117 -18.55 8.28 -84.80
C ILE A 117 -18.36 9.50 -85.70
N HIS A 118 -18.69 9.36 -86.98
CA HIS A 118 -18.63 10.48 -87.90
C HIS A 118 -19.87 11.37 -87.73
N ASN A 119 -19.69 12.66 -87.46
CA ASN A 119 -20.80 13.60 -87.23
C ASN A 119 -21.28 14.34 -88.50
N GLY A 120 -20.79 13.91 -89.67
CA GLY A 120 -21.04 14.58 -90.95
C GLY A 120 -19.92 15.53 -91.40
N SER A 121 -19.05 15.97 -90.48
CA SER A 121 -17.85 16.77 -90.80
C SER A 121 -16.54 16.03 -90.50
N GLY A 122 -16.52 15.18 -89.48
CA GLY A 122 -15.36 14.37 -89.13
C GLY A 122 -15.67 13.33 -88.06
N PHE A 123 -14.69 12.48 -87.77
CA PHE A 123 -14.78 11.50 -86.68
C PHE A 123 -14.57 12.18 -85.32
N VAL A 124 -15.56 12.05 -84.45
CA VAL A 124 -15.52 12.50 -83.05
C VAL A 124 -15.67 11.29 -82.12
N GLU A 125 -15.30 11.42 -80.84
CA GLU A 125 -15.48 10.35 -79.86
C GLU A 125 -16.97 10.00 -79.71
N ALA A 126 -17.29 8.70 -79.68
CA ALA A 126 -18.67 8.24 -79.56
C ALA A 126 -19.27 8.52 -78.16
N SER A 127 -18.42 8.65 -77.15
CA SER A 127 -18.82 9.04 -75.80
C SER A 127 -17.69 9.77 -75.08
N TYR A 128 -18.06 10.63 -74.14
CA TYR A 128 -17.15 11.24 -73.18
C TYR A 128 -17.46 10.66 -71.79
N ALA A 129 -16.47 10.61 -70.91
CA ALA A 129 -16.72 10.32 -69.51
C ALA A 129 -17.36 11.56 -68.85
N GLY A 130 -18.69 11.51 -68.64
CA GLY A 130 -19.52 12.62 -68.15
C GLY A 130 -20.63 13.02 -69.14
N LYS A 131 -21.50 13.96 -68.76
CA LYS A 131 -22.53 14.53 -69.65
C LYS A 131 -22.24 16.01 -69.82
N VAL A 132 -22.06 16.46 -71.07
CA VAL A 132 -22.12 17.87 -71.44
C VAL A 132 -23.34 18.07 -72.31
N SER A 133 -24.19 19.02 -71.94
CA SER A 133 -25.49 19.27 -72.54
C SER A 133 -25.65 20.73 -72.92
N ASN A 134 -26.48 21.00 -73.91
CA ASN A 134 -27.01 22.32 -74.26
C ASN A 134 -28.50 22.45 -73.89
N GLU A 135 -29.05 21.49 -73.15
CA GLU A 135 -30.46 21.42 -72.75
C GLU A 135 -30.94 22.68 -71.99
N TYR A 136 -30.03 23.38 -71.31
CA TYR A 136 -30.32 24.57 -70.50
C TYR A 136 -29.85 25.90 -71.12
N THR A 137 -29.65 25.95 -72.44
CA THR A 137 -29.15 27.17 -73.11
C THR A 137 -30.06 28.38 -72.93
N SER A 138 -31.35 28.19 -72.67
CA SER A 138 -32.31 29.26 -72.39
C SER A 138 -32.48 29.59 -70.90
N ASP A 139 -31.80 28.90 -69.98
CA ASP A 139 -31.98 29.12 -68.54
C ASP A 139 -31.11 30.29 -68.05
N SER A 140 -31.74 31.43 -67.78
CA SER A 140 -31.05 32.62 -67.28
C SER A 140 -30.57 32.50 -65.83
N ALA A 141 -31.15 31.60 -65.02
CA ALA A 141 -30.77 31.45 -63.61
C ALA A 141 -29.37 30.85 -63.44
N ILE A 142 -28.90 30.10 -64.45
CA ILE A 142 -27.55 29.51 -64.50
C ILE A 142 -26.61 30.22 -65.50
N GLY A 143 -27.01 31.37 -66.03
CA GLY A 143 -26.20 32.18 -66.94
C GLY A 143 -26.28 31.80 -68.42
N SER A 144 -27.34 31.10 -68.84
CA SER A 144 -27.63 30.72 -70.24
C SER A 144 -26.46 30.03 -70.97
N PRO A 145 -25.90 28.93 -70.43
CA PRO A 145 -24.76 28.26 -71.03
C PRO A 145 -25.13 27.52 -72.33
N THR A 146 -24.31 27.65 -73.37
CA THR A 146 -24.42 26.82 -74.58
C THR A 146 -23.83 25.42 -74.38
N LYS A 147 -22.97 25.27 -73.37
CA LYS A 147 -22.39 23.99 -72.92
C LYS A 147 -22.34 23.94 -71.40
N TYR A 148 -22.97 22.94 -70.80
CA TYR A 148 -22.97 22.75 -69.35
C TYR A 148 -22.82 21.28 -68.96
N GLY A 149 -22.03 20.99 -67.91
CA GLY A 149 -21.99 19.67 -67.28
C GLY A 149 -20.64 19.29 -66.68
N THR A 150 -20.29 18.01 -66.77
CA THR A 150 -19.06 17.44 -66.18
C THR A 150 -18.28 16.61 -67.18
N ARG A 151 -16.95 16.59 -67.02
CA ARG A 151 -16.03 15.73 -67.76
C ARG A 151 -15.00 15.11 -66.83
N LEU A 152 -14.56 13.90 -67.13
CA LEU A 152 -13.31 13.33 -66.62
C LEU A 152 -12.26 13.44 -67.74
N ARG A 153 -11.04 13.86 -67.40
CA ARG A 153 -9.94 13.98 -68.37
C ARG A 153 -8.67 13.36 -67.82
N ASN A 154 -7.92 12.68 -68.70
CA ASN A 154 -6.51 12.46 -68.47
C ASN A 154 -5.73 13.72 -68.83
N MET A 155 -4.89 14.17 -67.89
CA MET A 155 -4.02 15.33 -68.08
C MET A 155 -2.58 14.92 -67.86
N TYR A 156 -1.69 15.38 -68.73
CA TYR A 156 -0.26 15.26 -68.54
C TYR A 156 0.28 16.64 -68.17
N ILE A 157 0.57 16.82 -66.89
CA ILE A 157 1.04 18.09 -66.33
C ILE A 157 2.56 18.05 -66.28
N ALA A 158 3.23 19.03 -66.89
CA ALA A 158 4.68 19.16 -66.77
C ALA A 158 5.05 19.57 -65.34
N ASP A 159 6.00 18.85 -64.73
CA ASP A 159 6.64 19.27 -63.49
C ASP A 159 7.66 20.40 -63.75
N ASP A 160 8.23 20.96 -62.68
CA ASP A 160 9.24 22.03 -62.73
C ASP A 160 10.50 21.69 -63.56
N THR A 161 10.75 20.42 -63.83
CA THR A 161 11.82 19.96 -64.74
C THR A 161 11.39 19.86 -66.21
N GLY A 162 10.10 20.07 -66.50
CA GLY A 162 9.50 19.93 -67.82
C GLY A 162 9.05 18.50 -68.16
N ALA A 163 9.16 17.56 -67.23
CA ALA A 163 8.73 16.17 -67.43
C ALA A 163 7.23 16.02 -67.17
N TYR A 164 6.52 15.34 -68.07
CA TYR A 164 5.08 15.17 -67.98
C TYR A 164 4.68 14.09 -66.96
N ARG A 165 3.75 14.43 -66.06
CA ARG A 165 3.12 13.57 -65.04
C ARG A 165 1.66 13.34 -65.39
N ALA A 166 1.25 12.07 -65.47
CA ALA A 166 -0.12 11.71 -65.80
C ALA A 166 -1.02 11.82 -64.56
N VAL A 167 -2.13 12.53 -64.69
CA VAL A 167 -3.11 12.70 -63.61
C VAL A 167 -4.53 12.57 -64.15
N LEU A 168 -5.45 12.20 -63.27
CA LEU A 168 -6.89 12.22 -63.55
C LEU A 168 -7.48 13.53 -63.05
N ALA A 169 -8.20 14.24 -63.91
CA ALA A 169 -8.85 15.50 -63.58
C ALA A 169 -10.38 15.41 -63.65
N LEU A 170 -11.04 15.88 -62.59
CA LEU A 170 -12.47 16.17 -62.58
C LEU A 170 -12.68 17.59 -63.12
N MET A 171 -13.38 17.70 -64.25
CA MET A 171 -13.63 18.96 -64.94
C MET A 171 -15.11 19.33 -64.83
N TYR A 172 -15.37 20.60 -64.53
CA TYR A 172 -16.67 21.23 -64.69
C TYR A 172 -16.69 22.01 -66.00
N VAL A 173 -17.80 21.95 -66.74
CA VAL A 173 -17.97 22.64 -68.02
C VAL A 173 -19.12 23.64 -67.89
N SER A 174 -18.86 24.92 -68.15
CA SER A 174 -19.86 25.98 -68.29
C SER A 174 -19.29 27.16 -69.07
N ASP A 175 -20.02 27.64 -70.08
CA ASP A 175 -19.68 28.84 -70.87
C ASP A 175 -20.70 29.98 -70.70
N GLY A 176 -21.58 29.89 -69.69
CA GLY A 176 -22.58 30.91 -69.38
C GLY A 176 -22.01 32.17 -68.73
N THR A 177 -22.77 33.27 -68.76
CA THR A 177 -22.38 34.54 -68.12
C THR A 177 -22.46 34.41 -66.60
N GLY A 178 -21.34 34.62 -65.88
CA GLY A 178 -21.27 34.57 -64.42
C GLY A 178 -20.65 33.28 -63.84
N THR A 179 -20.46 32.25 -64.67
CA THR A 179 -19.87 30.96 -64.27
C THR A 179 -18.86 30.47 -65.31
N ALA A 180 -18.21 31.40 -66.02
CA ALA A 180 -17.33 31.08 -67.13
C ALA A 180 -16.20 30.17 -66.66
N GLY A 181 -16.12 28.97 -67.24
CA GLY A 181 -15.00 28.07 -67.00
C GLY A 181 -13.69 28.66 -67.48
N PHE A 182 -12.56 28.19 -66.94
CA PHE A 182 -11.27 28.85 -67.11
C PHE A 182 -10.79 28.85 -68.57
N THR A 183 -10.51 27.67 -69.14
CA THR A 183 -10.09 27.55 -70.56
C THR A 183 -11.20 26.91 -71.37
N ASN A 184 -11.65 27.58 -72.44
CA ASN A 184 -12.73 27.09 -73.33
C ASN A 184 -14.04 26.70 -72.60
N GLY A 185 -14.30 27.32 -71.44
CA GLY A 185 -15.47 27.00 -70.61
C GLY A 185 -15.29 25.76 -69.72
N GLU A 186 -14.06 25.29 -69.48
CA GLU A 186 -13.77 24.17 -68.58
C GLU A 186 -12.89 24.57 -67.39
N THR A 187 -13.20 23.98 -66.23
CA THR A 187 -12.62 24.32 -64.92
C THR A 187 -12.19 23.04 -64.20
N ILE A 188 -10.94 22.99 -63.72
CA ILE A 188 -10.38 21.85 -62.98
C ILE A 188 -10.89 21.88 -61.53
N MET A 189 -11.77 20.95 -61.17
CA MET A 189 -12.37 20.89 -59.83
C MET A 189 -11.53 20.08 -58.85
N ALA A 190 -10.89 19.02 -59.35
CA ALA A 190 -9.96 18.21 -58.58
C ALA A 190 -8.96 17.48 -59.48
N ILE A 191 -7.78 17.21 -58.94
CA ILE A 191 -6.74 16.39 -59.57
C ILE A 191 -6.43 15.19 -58.66
N PHE A 192 -6.50 13.99 -59.21
CA PHE A 192 -6.05 12.76 -58.57
C PHE A 192 -4.70 12.35 -59.16
N SER A 193 -3.70 12.23 -58.30
CA SER A 193 -2.33 11.88 -58.68
C SER A 193 -1.84 10.71 -57.84
N ASP A 194 -1.23 9.70 -58.45
CA ASP A 194 -0.47 8.66 -57.74
C ASP A 194 1.04 8.97 -57.68
N HIS A 195 1.47 10.03 -58.38
CA HIS A 195 2.85 10.49 -58.31
C HIS A 195 3.19 11.07 -56.94
N ALA A 196 4.45 10.89 -56.53
CA ALA A 196 5.06 11.68 -55.47
C ALA A 196 4.86 13.17 -55.75
N SER A 197 4.80 13.99 -54.70
CA SER A 197 4.45 15.40 -54.86
C SER A 197 5.41 16.12 -55.80
N PHE A 198 4.86 16.93 -56.70
CA PHE A 198 5.62 17.69 -57.70
C PHE A 198 5.04 19.09 -57.87
N ASP A 199 5.90 20.05 -58.22
CA ASP A 199 5.50 21.41 -58.55
C ASP A 199 5.22 21.51 -60.05
N VAL A 200 4.15 22.20 -60.43
CA VAL A 200 3.73 22.37 -61.82
C VAL A 200 4.60 23.42 -62.50
N HIS A 201 5.04 23.11 -63.72
CA HIS A 201 5.80 24.03 -64.55
C HIS A 201 5.03 25.33 -64.83
N THR A 202 5.72 26.47 -64.78
CA THR A 202 5.11 27.80 -64.91
C THR A 202 4.63 28.13 -66.32
N THR A 203 5.41 27.77 -67.35
CA THR A 203 5.13 28.14 -68.75
C THR A 203 4.82 26.99 -69.69
N THR A 204 5.22 25.75 -69.37
CA THR A 204 4.98 24.57 -70.21
C THR A 204 3.52 24.15 -70.10
N ALA A 205 2.81 24.13 -71.23
CA ALA A 205 1.41 23.73 -71.28
C ALA A 205 1.23 22.27 -70.87
N ALA A 206 0.13 21.97 -70.19
CA ALA A 206 -0.27 20.59 -69.93
C ALA A 206 -0.94 20.01 -71.17
N ARG A 207 -0.73 18.72 -71.42
CA ARG A 207 -1.45 18.01 -72.48
C ARG A 207 -2.75 17.48 -71.92
N VAL A 208 -3.85 18.03 -72.38
CA VAL A 208 -5.18 17.70 -71.91
C VAL A 208 -5.89 16.90 -72.99
N GLU A 209 -6.28 15.67 -72.65
CA GLU A 209 -7.05 14.81 -73.54
C GLU A 209 -8.22 15.59 -74.15
N GLY A 210 -8.37 15.58 -75.48
CA GLY A 210 -9.45 16.25 -76.21
C GLY A 210 -9.35 17.78 -76.35
N LEU A 211 -8.37 18.45 -75.72
CA LEU A 211 -8.11 19.89 -75.87
C LEU A 211 -6.71 20.22 -76.41
N GLY A 212 -5.79 19.25 -76.41
CA GLY A 212 -4.41 19.46 -76.84
C GLY A 212 -3.57 20.15 -75.76
N ASP A 213 -2.67 21.04 -76.17
CA ASP A 213 -1.80 21.78 -75.25
C ASP A 213 -2.57 22.96 -74.61
N VAL A 214 -2.70 22.93 -73.27
CA VAL A 214 -3.45 23.92 -72.50
C VAL A 214 -2.59 24.54 -71.39
N ALA A 215 -2.53 25.87 -71.34
CA ALA A 215 -1.82 26.61 -70.29
C ALA A 215 -2.63 26.64 -68.98
N ILE A 216 -2.45 25.63 -68.13
CA ILE A 216 -3.22 25.46 -66.88
C ILE A 216 -2.60 26.14 -65.65
N TYR A 217 -1.34 26.60 -65.72
CA TYR A 217 -0.62 27.08 -64.53
C TYR A 217 -1.34 28.25 -63.84
N ALA A 218 -1.87 29.20 -64.61
CA ALA A 218 -2.61 30.34 -64.07
C ALA A 218 -3.89 29.90 -63.31
N GLU A 219 -4.58 28.88 -63.80
CA GLU A 219 -5.76 28.31 -63.14
C GLU A 219 -5.39 27.64 -61.81
N LEU A 220 -4.29 26.89 -61.81
CA LEU A 220 -3.82 26.20 -60.61
C LEU A 220 -3.28 27.18 -59.57
N ASN A 221 -2.59 28.24 -60.02
CA ASN A 221 -1.97 29.26 -59.17
C ASN A 221 -2.95 30.31 -58.63
N ASP A 222 -4.21 30.32 -59.09
CA ASP A 222 -5.20 31.24 -58.56
C ASP A 222 -5.29 31.11 -57.02
N THR A 223 -5.03 32.22 -56.34
CA THR A 223 -4.92 32.26 -54.89
C THR A 223 -6.26 32.01 -54.20
N THR A 224 -7.34 32.39 -54.86
CA THR A 224 -8.72 32.33 -54.35
C THR A 224 -9.36 31.01 -54.73
N ASP A 225 -9.30 30.68 -56.02
CA ASP A 225 -10.09 29.64 -56.63
C ASP A 225 -9.26 28.50 -57.22
N GLY A 226 -7.93 28.51 -57.19
CA GLY A 226 -7.09 27.47 -57.83
C GLY A 226 -6.96 26.18 -57.02
N ILE A 227 -6.36 25.13 -57.59
CA ILE A 227 -6.01 23.88 -56.86
C ILE A 227 -4.70 24.03 -56.06
N GLY A 228 -3.81 24.91 -56.52
CA GLY A 228 -2.43 25.01 -56.07
C GLY A 228 -1.45 24.45 -57.10
N THR A 229 -0.25 25.02 -57.15
CA THR A 229 0.81 24.64 -58.09
C THR A 229 1.64 23.46 -57.62
N LYS A 230 1.42 22.96 -56.39
CA LYS A 230 2.06 21.75 -55.88
C LYS A 230 1.03 20.63 -55.83
N ILE A 231 1.15 19.68 -56.74
CA ILE A 231 0.29 18.50 -56.79
C ILE A 231 0.83 17.46 -55.82
N LYS A 232 -0.03 16.90 -54.98
CA LYS A 232 0.29 15.87 -53.99
C LYS A 232 -0.27 14.51 -54.42
N PRO A 233 0.25 13.40 -53.87
CA PRO A 233 -0.41 12.09 -54.00
C PRO A 233 -1.85 12.17 -53.47
N GLY A 234 -2.76 11.43 -54.11
CA GLY A 234 -4.18 11.43 -53.80
C GLY A 234 -4.95 12.59 -54.45
N MET A 235 -5.99 13.05 -53.77
CA MET A 235 -6.95 14.04 -54.28
C MET A 235 -6.53 15.47 -53.91
N ASN A 236 -6.38 16.33 -54.92
CA ASN A 236 -6.06 17.74 -54.80
C ASN A 236 -7.29 18.55 -55.20
N LEU A 237 -7.93 19.21 -54.23
CA LEU A 237 -9.20 19.92 -54.42
C LEU A 237 -8.99 21.41 -54.72
N ARG A 238 -9.90 21.97 -55.52
CA ARG A 238 -9.96 23.40 -55.81
C ARG A 238 -10.28 24.21 -54.55
N LYS A 239 -9.49 25.26 -54.26
CA LYS A 239 -9.58 26.10 -53.04
C LYS A 239 -10.95 26.72 -52.82
N LYS A 240 -11.64 27.11 -53.90
CA LYS A 240 -13.01 27.64 -53.89
C LYS A 240 -13.99 26.80 -53.06
N TYR A 241 -13.75 25.49 -52.97
CA TYR A 241 -14.61 24.52 -52.28
C TYR A 241 -13.88 23.76 -51.15
N ALA A 242 -12.59 24.04 -50.93
CA ALA A 242 -11.78 23.38 -49.90
C ALA A 242 -12.22 23.79 -48.49
N GLY A 243 -12.71 25.01 -48.29
CA GLY A 243 -13.21 25.50 -46.99
C GLY A 243 -14.42 24.73 -46.45
N THR A 244 -15.28 24.18 -47.34
CA THR A 244 -16.44 23.36 -46.95
C THR A 244 -16.13 21.86 -46.94
N ALA A 245 -15.21 21.39 -47.78
CA ALA A 245 -14.84 19.98 -47.87
C ALA A 245 -13.87 19.52 -46.75
N VAL A 246 -12.99 20.40 -46.25
CA VAL A 246 -12.00 20.07 -45.21
C VAL A 246 -12.55 20.25 -43.79
N ALA A 247 -13.51 21.15 -43.58
CA ALA A 247 -14.13 21.34 -42.27
C ALA A 247 -14.89 20.08 -41.75
N LEU A 248 -15.37 19.24 -42.67
CA LEU A 248 -16.00 17.94 -42.34
C LEU A 248 -15.00 16.77 -42.31
N ALA A 249 -13.82 16.92 -42.92
CA ALA A 249 -12.74 15.92 -42.88
C ALA A 249 -11.73 16.15 -41.73
N ASN A 250 -11.87 17.25 -40.97
CA ASN A 250 -11.13 17.47 -39.73
C ASN A 250 -11.59 16.55 -38.57
N VAL A 251 -12.53 15.64 -38.85
CA VAL A 251 -12.88 14.49 -38.01
C VAL A 251 -12.42 13.23 -38.74
N ALA A 252 -11.14 12.88 -38.58
CA ALA A 252 -10.64 11.57 -38.98
C ALA A 252 -11.28 10.50 -38.09
N THR A 253 -11.95 9.52 -38.70
CA THR A 253 -12.69 8.43 -38.04
C THR A 253 -11.83 7.51 -37.17
N PHE A 254 -10.52 7.72 -37.13
CA PHE A 254 -9.60 7.14 -36.15
C PHE A 254 -8.67 8.23 -35.58
N ALA A 255 -9.16 9.00 -34.60
CA ALA A 255 -8.30 9.79 -33.73
C ALA A 255 -7.63 8.85 -32.71
N ASP A 256 -6.48 8.31 -33.05
CA ASP A 256 -5.70 7.46 -32.12
C ASP A 256 -5.28 8.25 -30.86
N LYS A 257 -5.22 9.58 -30.93
CA LYS A 257 -4.95 10.50 -29.81
C LYS A 257 -5.70 11.84 -29.97
N ALA A 258 -6.49 12.24 -28.97
CA ALA A 258 -7.04 13.60 -28.89
C ALA A 258 -6.02 14.51 -28.15
N ASN A 259 -5.60 15.61 -28.79
CA ASN A 259 -4.65 16.58 -28.20
C ASN A 259 -5.34 17.68 -27.37
N ALA A 260 -6.67 17.70 -27.29
CA ALA A 260 -7.43 18.62 -26.45
C ALA A 260 -8.83 18.10 -26.12
N ILE A 261 -9.41 18.56 -25.01
CA ILE A 261 -10.83 18.41 -24.69
C ILE A 261 -11.46 19.81 -24.64
N TYR A 262 -12.64 19.95 -25.24
CA TYR A 262 -13.41 21.18 -25.19
C TYR A 262 -14.41 21.12 -24.04
N VAL A 263 -14.29 22.03 -23.08
CA VAL A 263 -15.18 22.11 -21.93
C VAL A 263 -15.66 23.55 -21.79
N SER A 264 -16.98 23.75 -21.74
CA SER A 264 -17.62 25.05 -21.47
C SER A 264 -17.11 26.23 -22.31
N GLY A 265 -16.88 26.02 -23.61
CA GLY A 265 -16.48 27.10 -24.51
C GLY A 265 -14.97 27.29 -24.66
N SER A 266 -14.16 26.53 -23.93
CA SER A 266 -12.69 26.64 -23.91
C SER A 266 -12.02 25.33 -24.29
N THR A 267 -10.92 25.44 -25.04
CA THR A 267 -10.10 24.31 -25.46
C THR A 267 -8.98 24.09 -24.45
N TYR A 268 -8.94 22.90 -23.84
CA TYR A 268 -7.89 22.49 -22.91
C TYR A 268 -7.01 21.43 -23.57
N ASN A 269 -5.69 21.63 -23.56
CA ASN A 269 -4.75 20.66 -24.12
C ASN A 269 -4.87 19.32 -23.36
N ALA A 270 -4.92 18.19 -24.06
CA ALA A 270 -5.05 16.88 -23.43
C ALA A 270 -3.87 16.55 -22.51
N ASN A 271 -2.72 17.17 -22.72
CA ASN A 271 -1.54 17.07 -21.86
C ASN A 271 -1.78 17.70 -20.48
N THR A 272 -2.80 18.55 -20.32
CA THR A 272 -3.19 19.16 -19.04
C THR A 272 -4.33 18.42 -18.35
N ILE A 273 -4.74 17.24 -18.83
CA ILE A 273 -5.89 16.48 -18.33
C ILE A 273 -5.40 15.25 -17.56
N PHE A 274 -5.82 15.15 -16.31
CA PHE A 274 -5.43 14.08 -15.40
C PHE A 274 -6.32 12.84 -15.62
N ARG A 275 -5.70 11.68 -15.84
CA ARG A 275 -6.37 10.37 -15.95
C ARG A 275 -5.48 9.26 -15.40
N SER A 276 -6.07 8.12 -15.06
CA SER A 276 -5.31 6.91 -14.69
C SER A 276 -4.29 6.56 -15.78
N GLY A 277 -3.01 6.40 -15.39
CA GLY A 277 -1.89 6.18 -16.31
C GLY A 277 -1.30 7.44 -16.97
N SER A 278 -1.78 8.65 -16.64
CA SER A 278 -1.15 9.89 -17.08
C SER A 278 0.20 10.11 -16.38
N THR A 279 1.25 10.34 -17.16
CA THR A 279 2.58 10.73 -16.64
C THR A 279 2.67 12.22 -16.32
N ALA A 280 1.64 13.02 -16.63
CA ALA A 280 1.66 14.48 -16.45
C ALA A 280 1.66 14.94 -14.98
N LEU A 281 1.38 14.03 -14.03
CA LEU A 281 1.58 14.25 -12.58
C LEU A 281 2.63 13.30 -11.99
N ILE A 282 3.37 12.55 -12.79
CA ILE A 282 4.56 11.85 -12.31
C ILE A 282 5.67 12.89 -12.42
N PRO A 283 6.08 13.56 -11.33
CA PRO A 283 7.22 14.46 -11.39
C PRO A 283 8.43 13.62 -11.77
N ASP A 284 9.31 14.15 -12.61
CA ASP A 284 10.63 13.55 -12.76
C ASP A 284 11.42 13.73 -11.45
N THR A 285 12.69 13.31 -11.42
CA THR A 285 13.50 13.29 -10.19
C THR A 285 13.70 14.67 -9.53
N THR A 286 13.18 15.76 -10.11
CA THR A 286 13.40 17.14 -9.64
C THR A 286 12.20 18.08 -9.69
N ASP A 287 11.05 17.68 -10.24
CA ASP A 287 9.97 18.64 -10.52
C ASP A 287 8.99 18.89 -9.36
N SER A 288 8.75 20.17 -9.07
CA SER A 288 7.66 20.62 -8.21
C SER A 288 6.38 20.78 -9.04
N VAL A 289 5.36 19.95 -8.80
CA VAL A 289 4.08 20.07 -9.48
C VAL A 289 3.10 20.88 -8.63
N THR A 290 2.75 22.08 -9.11
CA THR A 290 1.78 22.96 -8.45
C THR A 290 0.36 22.55 -8.84
N ILE A 291 -0.38 21.92 -7.93
CA ILE A 291 -1.78 21.48 -8.13
C ILE A 291 -2.83 22.57 -7.81
N GLY A 292 -2.40 23.77 -7.43
CA GLY A 292 -3.26 24.93 -7.16
C GLY A 292 -2.43 26.16 -6.77
N ASN A 293 -2.99 27.36 -6.89
CA ASN A 293 -2.36 28.63 -6.54
C ASN A 293 -3.23 29.43 -5.54
N VAL A 294 -2.78 30.63 -5.17
CA VAL A 294 -3.48 31.48 -4.19
C VAL A 294 -4.89 31.89 -4.64
N ASP A 295 -5.14 31.99 -5.94
CA ASP A 295 -6.43 32.40 -6.51
C ASP A 295 -7.29 31.21 -6.92
N GLN A 296 -6.67 30.05 -7.15
CA GLN A 296 -7.30 28.84 -7.68
C GLN A 296 -6.83 27.64 -6.86
N ARG A 297 -7.59 27.33 -5.81
CA ARG A 297 -7.32 26.23 -4.88
C ARG A 297 -8.54 25.32 -4.78
N PHE A 298 -8.32 24.04 -4.52
CA PHE A 298 -9.41 23.15 -4.15
C PHE A 298 -9.93 23.52 -2.76
N SER A 299 -11.24 23.65 -2.61
CA SER A 299 -11.87 23.82 -1.30
C SER A 299 -11.88 22.52 -0.49
N THR A 300 -11.89 21.37 -1.17
CA THR A 300 -11.97 20.03 -0.56
C THR A 300 -11.29 19.01 -1.48
N LEU A 301 -10.49 18.11 -0.89
CA LEU A 301 -9.94 16.93 -1.56
C LEU A 301 -10.56 15.67 -0.94
N PHE A 302 -11.07 14.76 -1.78
CA PHE A 302 -11.52 13.42 -1.36
C PHE A 302 -10.49 12.40 -1.84
N ILE A 303 -9.60 11.98 -0.96
CA ILE A 303 -8.50 11.05 -1.26
C ILE A 303 -8.42 9.97 -0.18
N ASP A 304 -8.14 8.74 -0.61
CA ASP A 304 -8.07 7.57 0.28
C ASP A 304 -6.79 7.58 1.13
N THR A 305 -5.65 7.88 0.49
CA THR A 305 -4.34 7.93 1.15
C THR A 305 -3.52 9.13 0.67
N ILE A 306 -2.72 9.68 1.58
CA ILE A 306 -1.66 10.66 1.28
C ILE A 306 -0.33 10.00 1.60
N GLN A 307 0.48 9.73 0.58
CA GLN A 307 1.88 9.33 0.75
C GLN A 307 2.77 10.53 0.45
N ILE A 308 3.61 10.90 1.41
CA ILE A 308 4.61 11.95 1.21
C ILE A 308 5.94 11.24 0.91
N GLY A 309 6.42 11.51 -0.30
CA GLY A 309 7.66 11.10 -0.98
C GLY A 309 8.02 9.61 -1.06
N ASP A 310 9.29 9.36 -1.36
CA ASP A 310 9.79 8.09 -1.91
C ASP A 310 10.28 7.16 -0.82
N ALA A 311 9.70 5.96 -0.74
CA ALA A 311 10.05 4.91 0.23
C ALA A 311 11.49 4.38 0.07
N SER A 312 12.14 4.65 -1.07
CA SER A 312 13.53 4.28 -1.34
C SER A 312 14.53 5.41 -1.10
N SER A 313 14.07 6.62 -0.75
CA SER A 313 14.92 7.79 -0.52
C SER A 313 15.23 7.99 0.96
N ASN A 314 16.51 8.16 1.29
CA ASN A 314 16.96 8.54 2.64
C ASN A 314 16.93 10.07 2.87
N ALA A 315 16.45 10.85 1.90
CA ALA A 315 16.35 12.30 2.04
C ALA A 315 15.14 12.69 2.90
N ALA A 316 15.30 13.71 3.73
CA ALA A 316 14.22 14.22 4.55
C ALA A 316 13.12 14.87 3.71
N GLN A 317 11.87 14.57 4.03
CA GLN A 317 10.69 15.02 3.32
C GLN A 317 9.83 15.85 4.26
N TYR A 318 9.22 16.91 3.73
CA TYR A 318 8.59 17.93 4.57
C TYR A 318 7.25 18.39 3.99
N ILE A 319 6.23 18.49 4.84
CA ILE A 319 5.09 19.37 4.59
C ILE A 319 5.48 20.77 5.07
N LYS A 320 5.54 21.74 4.16
CA LYS A 320 5.96 23.11 4.48
C LYS A 320 4.77 24.07 4.39
N LYS A 321 4.64 24.96 5.36
CA LYS A 321 3.76 26.12 5.26
C LYS A 321 4.34 27.15 4.28
N ALA A 322 3.49 27.81 3.49
CA ALA A 322 3.91 28.68 2.40
C ALA A 322 4.63 29.98 2.84
N GLY A 323 4.64 30.32 4.13
CA GLY A 323 5.33 31.50 4.66
C GLY A 323 5.11 31.69 6.16
N ALA A 324 5.75 32.71 6.76
CA ALA A 324 5.73 32.96 8.20
C ALA A 324 4.31 33.11 8.78
N ASN A 325 3.38 33.70 8.00
CA ASN A 325 2.01 34.00 8.43
C ASN A 325 0.99 32.91 8.11
N VAL A 326 1.40 31.81 7.48
CA VAL A 326 0.51 30.67 7.17
C VAL A 326 0.59 29.66 8.30
N VAL A 327 -0.58 29.21 8.77
CA VAL A 327 -0.73 28.13 9.72
C VAL A 327 -0.83 26.81 8.94
N LEU A 328 -0.14 25.77 9.43
CA LEU A 328 -0.26 24.41 8.93
C LEU A 328 -0.90 23.58 10.04
N ASP A 329 -2.21 23.37 9.92
CA ASP A 329 -2.98 22.60 10.89
C ASP A 329 -3.25 21.18 10.37
N ILE A 330 -3.29 20.21 11.28
CA ILE A 330 -3.73 18.84 11.02
C ILE A 330 -4.97 18.61 11.90
N GLY A 331 -6.14 18.77 11.29
CA GLY A 331 -7.43 18.84 12.00
C GLY A 331 -7.75 20.26 12.49
N GLU A 332 -8.97 20.46 12.99
CA GLU A 332 -9.42 21.72 13.57
C GLU A 332 -10.07 21.50 14.95
N SER A 333 -10.26 22.56 15.73
CA SER A 333 -10.83 22.43 17.09
C SER A 333 -12.23 21.81 17.11
N ALA A 334 -13.02 21.95 16.03
CA ALA A 334 -14.37 21.39 15.92
C ALA A 334 -14.38 19.96 15.36
N ALA A 335 -13.29 19.52 14.74
CA ALA A 335 -13.11 18.21 14.12
C ALA A 335 -11.62 17.81 14.21
N PRO A 336 -11.15 17.42 15.41
CA PRO A 336 -9.77 16.99 15.59
C PRO A 336 -9.52 15.67 14.86
N ILE A 337 -8.23 15.35 14.64
CA ILE A 337 -7.85 14.02 14.18
C ILE A 337 -8.05 12.99 15.30
N ASP A 338 -8.58 11.80 14.98
CA ASP A 338 -8.79 10.74 15.96
C ASP A 338 -7.47 10.09 16.41
N ASN A 339 -6.55 9.85 15.46
CA ASN A 339 -5.28 9.16 15.72
C ASN A 339 -4.12 9.82 14.95
N LEU A 340 -2.98 9.98 15.63
CA LEU A 340 -1.72 10.42 15.04
C LEU A 340 -0.60 9.43 15.38
N TYR A 341 -0.19 8.61 14.42
CA TYR A 341 0.90 7.64 14.59
C TYR A 341 2.22 8.24 14.06
N VAL A 342 3.09 8.68 14.95
CA VAL A 342 4.40 9.25 14.61
C VAL A 342 5.50 8.71 15.53
N THR A 343 6.70 8.51 14.99
CA THR A 343 7.85 8.03 15.78
C THR A 343 8.41 9.11 16.70
N SER A 344 8.36 10.38 16.28
CA SER A 344 8.84 11.51 17.07
C SER A 344 8.02 12.76 16.82
N ILE A 345 7.84 13.56 17.87
CA ILE A 345 7.29 14.92 17.80
C ILE A 345 8.40 15.86 18.26
N SER A 346 8.84 16.77 17.38
CA SER A 346 9.79 17.82 17.71
C SER A 346 9.10 19.18 17.61
N LEU A 347 9.21 19.97 18.68
CA LEU A 347 8.64 21.32 18.74
C LEU A 347 9.77 22.35 18.60
N ALA A 348 9.49 23.49 17.99
CA ALA A 348 10.43 24.61 18.00
C ALA A 348 10.70 25.11 19.43
N ASN A 349 11.79 25.86 19.63
CA ASN A 349 12.08 26.46 20.93
C ASN A 349 10.91 27.35 21.40
N GLY A 350 10.29 27.01 22.54
CA GLY A 350 9.08 27.66 23.06
C GLY A 350 7.75 27.13 22.49
N GLY A 351 7.78 26.14 21.60
CA GLY A 351 6.58 25.41 21.17
C GLY A 351 6.08 24.49 22.28
N GLY A 352 4.77 24.53 22.54
CA GLY A 352 4.13 23.72 23.57
C GLY A 352 3.03 22.83 22.99
N ILE A 353 2.71 21.77 23.71
CA ILE A 353 1.51 20.97 23.47
C ILE A 353 0.48 21.41 24.52
N SER A 354 -0.57 22.11 24.10
CA SER A 354 -1.58 22.69 24.98
C SER A 354 -2.94 22.04 24.76
N GLY A 355 -3.74 21.91 25.82
CA GLY A 355 -5.12 21.42 25.71
C GLY A 355 -5.26 19.90 25.56
N LEU A 356 -4.18 19.14 25.75
CA LEU A 356 -4.28 17.69 25.87
C LEU A 356 -4.74 17.30 27.27
N ASN A 357 -5.82 16.52 27.33
CA ASN A 357 -6.03 15.60 28.43
C ASN A 357 -5.16 14.37 28.09
N VAL A 358 -3.90 14.34 28.52
CA VAL A 358 -3.06 13.14 28.31
C VAL A 358 -3.43 12.15 29.40
N GLU A 359 -4.28 11.17 29.10
CA GLU A 359 -4.67 10.17 30.09
C GLU A 359 -3.50 9.29 30.53
N SER A 360 -2.52 9.03 29.65
CA SER A 360 -1.30 8.32 30.01
C SER A 360 -0.11 8.65 29.12
N PHE A 361 1.07 8.67 29.73
CA PHE A 361 2.36 8.73 29.06
C PHE A 361 2.94 7.31 29.03
N GLY A 362 2.66 6.57 27.94
CA GLY A 362 2.98 5.14 27.79
C GLY A 362 1.92 4.19 28.34
N THR A 363 2.17 2.88 28.25
CA THR A 363 1.33 1.82 28.80
C THR A 363 2.17 0.84 29.63
N SER A 364 1.56 -0.11 30.34
CA SER A 364 2.30 -1.16 31.05
C SER A 364 3.11 -2.07 30.12
N SER A 365 2.73 -2.15 28.84
CA SER A 365 3.42 -2.97 27.83
C SER A 365 4.51 -2.21 27.09
N GLU A 366 4.41 -0.88 27.02
CA GLU A 366 5.37 0.03 26.39
C GLU A 366 5.62 1.22 27.35
N PRO A 367 6.39 1.01 28.43
CA PRO A 367 6.67 2.05 29.41
C PRO A 367 7.61 3.11 28.82
N ILE A 368 7.49 4.35 29.31
CA ILE A 368 8.48 5.37 28.98
C ILE A 368 9.79 5.04 29.71
N ASP A 369 10.86 4.88 28.94
CA ASP A 369 12.20 4.59 29.46
C ASP A 369 12.78 5.79 30.24
N THR A 370 12.70 7.01 29.67
CA THR A 370 13.13 8.25 30.33
C THR A 370 12.19 9.42 30.03
N ALA A 371 11.82 10.19 31.06
CA ALA A 371 11.06 11.44 30.93
C ALA A 371 11.75 12.55 31.73
N PHE A 372 12.15 13.64 31.06
CA PHE A 372 12.64 14.83 31.73
C PHE A 372 11.55 15.90 31.77
N ILE A 373 10.90 16.05 32.93
CA ILE A 373 9.82 17.03 33.14
C ILE A 373 10.34 18.10 34.10
N SER A 374 10.55 19.32 33.59
CA SER A 374 10.94 20.47 34.40
C SER A 374 9.76 21.45 34.54
N ASN A 375 9.70 22.21 35.64
CA ASN A 375 8.67 23.23 35.90
C ASN A 375 7.21 22.72 35.80
N VAL A 376 6.86 21.63 36.50
CA VAL A 376 5.44 21.23 36.66
C VAL A 376 4.71 22.30 37.47
N ALA A 377 4.04 23.22 36.78
CA ALA A 377 3.40 24.39 37.37
C ALA A 377 1.89 24.18 37.58
N SER A 378 1.51 23.23 38.44
CA SER A 378 0.34 23.36 39.34
C SER A 378 0.05 22.04 40.09
N GLY A 379 -0.08 22.15 41.41
CA GLY A 379 -1.02 21.32 42.18
C GLY A 379 -0.39 20.19 42.98
N THR A 380 -0.18 19.03 42.38
CA THR A 380 0.04 17.79 43.13
C THR A 380 0.64 16.70 42.24
N PHE A 381 1.74 16.08 42.70
CA PHE A 381 2.27 14.82 42.18
C PHE A 381 1.52 13.65 42.86
N HIS A 382 0.67 12.93 42.14
CA HIS A 382 -0.08 11.79 42.68
C HIS A 382 0.77 10.51 42.59
N LEU A 383 1.23 9.99 43.74
CA LEU A 383 1.60 8.58 43.86
C LEU A 383 0.33 7.80 44.15
N THR A 384 -0.03 6.87 43.29
CA THR A 384 -1.14 5.93 43.57
C THR A 384 -0.69 4.84 44.53
N SER A 385 -1.61 3.97 44.95
CA SER A 385 -1.34 2.80 45.80
C SER A 385 -0.33 1.79 45.22
N ALA A 386 0.11 1.96 43.97
CA ALA A 386 1.16 1.15 43.35
C ALA A 386 2.59 1.63 43.67
N GLY A 387 2.76 2.82 44.27
CA GLY A 387 4.08 3.36 44.62
C GLY A 387 4.85 3.99 43.45
N LEU A 388 6.12 4.33 43.70
CA LEU A 388 7.05 4.88 42.70
C LEU A 388 7.92 3.76 42.15
N TYR A 389 7.86 3.50 40.84
CA TYR A 389 8.73 2.53 40.15
C TYR A 389 9.88 3.26 39.45
N GLY A 390 10.82 3.82 40.21
CA GLY A 390 11.99 4.47 39.65
C GLY A 390 12.72 5.39 40.62
N ASN A 391 13.99 5.66 40.34
CA ASN A 391 14.80 6.58 41.11
C ASN A 391 14.36 8.03 40.83
N ILE A 392 14.12 8.84 41.87
CA ILE A 392 14.12 10.31 41.68
C ILE A 392 15.55 10.76 41.77
N VAL A 393 16.08 11.37 40.71
CA VAL A 393 17.44 11.92 40.68
C VAL A 393 17.41 13.45 40.70
N ASN A 394 18.41 14.09 41.30
CA ASN A 394 18.58 15.54 41.21
C ASN A 394 19.15 15.94 39.83
N SER A 395 19.29 17.25 39.58
CA SER A 395 19.81 17.78 38.30
C SER A 395 21.25 17.37 37.98
N GLY A 396 21.99 16.81 38.95
CA GLY A 396 23.34 16.25 38.79
C GLY A 396 23.37 14.73 38.58
N GLY A 397 22.21 14.06 38.51
CA GLY A 397 22.10 12.61 38.31
C GLY A 397 22.21 11.77 39.58
N THR A 398 22.28 12.38 40.77
CA THR A 398 22.33 11.65 42.05
C THR A 398 20.92 11.25 42.49
N THR A 399 20.73 9.98 42.86
CA THR A 399 19.44 9.46 43.36
C THR A 399 19.09 10.05 44.73
N VAL A 400 18.00 10.81 44.77
CA VAL A 400 17.37 11.42 45.95
C VAL A 400 16.36 10.46 46.60
N LEU A 401 15.68 9.62 45.81
CA LEU A 401 14.81 8.55 46.30
C LEU A 401 15.06 7.27 45.49
N ASN A 402 15.47 6.18 46.15
CA ASN A 402 15.53 4.85 45.55
C ASN A 402 14.48 3.93 46.20
N PRO A 403 13.37 3.62 45.53
CA PRO A 403 12.33 2.74 46.08
C PRO A 403 12.77 1.28 46.23
N ALA A 404 13.84 0.84 45.54
CA ALA A 404 14.34 -0.54 45.65
C ALA A 404 15.14 -0.80 46.95
N ASP A 405 15.76 0.25 47.50
CA ASP A 405 16.60 0.14 48.70
C ASP A 405 15.83 0.46 49.99
N GLY A 406 14.57 0.92 49.88
CA GLY A 406 13.73 1.30 51.02
C GLY A 406 14.20 2.54 51.80
N VAL A 407 15.19 3.28 51.29
CA VAL A 407 15.81 4.43 51.97
C VAL A 407 15.60 5.72 51.17
N VAL A 408 15.03 6.72 51.84
CA VAL A 408 15.01 8.12 51.41
C VAL A 408 16.39 8.70 51.72
N ALA A 409 17.20 8.98 50.70
CA ALA A 409 18.47 9.67 50.90
C ALA A 409 18.19 11.14 51.23
N GLN A 410 18.29 11.48 52.52
CA GLN A 410 18.08 12.83 53.01
C GLN A 410 19.30 13.69 52.63
N GLU A 411 19.12 14.63 51.70
CA GLU A 411 20.10 15.68 51.43
C GLU A 411 20.38 16.50 52.70
N THR A 412 21.62 16.95 52.87
CA THR A 412 22.24 17.39 54.13
C THR A 412 21.69 18.71 54.70
N THR A 413 20.57 19.22 54.18
CA THR A 413 19.96 20.47 54.62
C THR A 413 18.50 20.22 54.99
N ALA A 414 18.16 20.50 56.26
CA ALA A 414 16.88 20.23 56.87
C ALA A 414 15.70 20.77 56.04
N GLN A 415 14.83 19.87 55.58
CA GLN A 415 13.51 20.25 55.06
C GLN A 415 12.48 20.14 56.17
N THR A 416 11.88 21.27 56.53
CA THR A 416 10.80 21.35 57.53
C THR A 416 9.47 20.96 56.89
N LEU A 417 9.01 19.72 57.13
CA LEU A 417 7.64 19.32 56.84
C LEU A 417 6.71 19.95 57.88
N THR A 418 6.17 21.12 57.56
CA THR A 418 5.21 21.81 58.43
C THR A 418 3.82 21.27 58.10
N ASN A 419 3.19 20.62 59.07
CA ASN A 419 1.82 20.09 59.03
C ASN A 419 1.66 18.65 58.48
N LYS A 420 2.03 17.66 59.30
CA LYS A 420 1.40 16.34 59.26
C LYS A 420 1.19 15.81 60.67
N THR A 421 -0.08 15.67 61.06
CA THR A 421 -0.48 14.62 62.01
C THR A 421 0.10 13.31 61.48
N LEU A 422 1.11 12.78 62.17
CA LEU A 422 1.66 11.45 61.90
C LEU A 422 0.59 10.41 62.26
N GLY A 423 -0.39 10.23 61.39
CA GLY A 423 -1.17 9.00 61.33
C GLY A 423 -0.27 7.89 60.80
N THR A 424 0.74 7.51 61.57
CA THR A 424 1.61 6.39 61.26
C THR A 424 1.08 5.18 62.00
N VAL A 425 0.48 4.24 61.27
CA VAL A 425 0.70 2.84 61.59
C VAL A 425 2.19 2.61 61.34
N LEU A 426 2.98 2.60 62.40
CA LEU A 426 4.32 2.05 62.36
C LEU A 426 4.14 0.57 61.99
N ALA A 427 4.76 0.13 60.90
CA ALA A 427 4.88 -1.29 60.63
C ALA A 427 5.52 -1.95 61.86
N ALA A 428 4.91 -3.05 62.31
CA ALA A 428 5.15 -3.63 63.61
C ALA A 428 6.65 -3.83 63.90
N ASN A 429 7.10 -3.33 65.05
CA ASN A 429 8.37 -3.63 65.74
C ASN A 429 9.66 -2.89 65.34
N ASN A 430 9.61 -1.60 65.00
CA ASN A 430 10.84 -0.78 64.95
C ASN A 430 10.91 0.22 66.11
N SER A 431 12.00 0.15 66.89
CA SER A 431 12.36 1.13 67.92
C SER A 431 12.78 2.46 67.28
N GLN A 432 12.20 3.58 67.73
CA GLN A 432 12.65 4.92 67.35
C GLN A 432 13.11 5.69 68.58
N ASN A 433 14.35 6.18 68.53
CA ASN A 433 14.83 7.18 69.48
C ASN A 433 14.14 8.51 69.20
N ILE A 434 13.21 8.88 70.08
CA ILE A 434 12.53 10.16 69.97
C ILE A 434 13.48 11.32 70.38
N GLY A 435 14.48 11.09 71.25
CA GLY A 435 15.52 12.08 71.60
C GLY A 435 16.89 11.44 71.87
N ASN A 436 17.94 12.24 72.06
CA ASN A 436 19.30 11.76 72.42
C ASN A 436 19.88 12.57 73.59
N SER A 437 20.97 12.08 74.21
CA SER A 437 21.76 12.74 75.27
C SER A 437 21.91 14.27 75.10
N GLY A 438 22.20 14.76 73.89
CA GLY A 438 22.41 16.18 73.60
C GLY A 438 21.13 17.00 73.34
N THR A 439 20.02 16.36 73.00
CA THR A 439 18.74 16.99 72.63
C THR A 439 17.59 16.20 73.22
N LYS A 440 17.45 16.33 74.53
CA LYS A 440 16.40 15.67 75.30
C LYS A 440 15.07 16.40 75.11
N PHE A 441 13.96 15.67 75.10
CA PHE A 441 12.66 16.31 75.31
C PHE A 441 12.52 16.70 76.77
N GLY A 442 12.14 17.97 77.01
CA GLY A 442 11.94 18.47 78.37
C GLY A 442 10.69 17.90 79.05
N THR A 443 9.58 17.72 78.31
CA THR A 443 8.33 17.19 78.86
C THR A 443 7.62 16.34 77.83
N VAL A 444 7.23 15.12 78.22
CA VAL A 444 6.43 14.21 77.41
C VAL A 444 5.08 14.06 78.10
N PHE A 445 4.01 14.53 77.45
CA PHE A 445 2.65 14.27 77.89
C PHE A 445 2.12 13.04 77.17
N SER A 446 1.82 11.97 77.91
CA SER A 446 1.11 10.81 77.39
C SER A 446 -0.08 10.49 78.29
N SER A 447 -1.24 10.22 77.69
CA SER A 447 -2.43 9.75 78.41
C SER A 447 -2.33 8.26 78.77
N VAL A 448 -1.50 7.49 78.05
CA VAL A 448 -1.27 6.06 78.27
C VAL A 448 0.17 5.73 77.85
N PHE A 449 0.99 5.21 78.76
CA PHE A 449 2.25 4.52 78.41
C PHE A 449 1.93 3.02 78.38
N ASP A 450 1.60 2.48 77.20
CA ASP A 450 1.32 1.05 77.04
C ASP A 450 2.19 0.51 75.91
N GLY A 451 3.07 -0.40 76.28
CA GLY A 451 3.96 -1.10 75.39
C GLY A 451 4.23 -2.46 76.00
N THR A 452 4.30 -3.49 75.16
CA THR A 452 4.54 -4.90 75.55
C THR A 452 5.76 -5.07 76.46
N GLN A 453 6.65 -4.07 76.50
CA GLN A 453 7.65 -3.88 77.55
C GLN A 453 7.96 -2.38 77.70
N ALA A 454 7.44 -1.73 78.75
CA ALA A 454 7.82 -0.36 79.10
C ALA A 454 8.98 -0.41 80.11
N GLU A 455 10.22 -0.38 79.63
CA GLU A 455 11.40 -0.37 80.49
C GLU A 455 11.87 1.09 80.71
N LEU A 456 11.82 1.54 81.95
CA LEU A 456 12.38 2.84 82.36
C LEU A 456 13.74 2.61 83.01
N THR A 457 14.82 2.81 82.25
CA THR A 457 16.19 2.65 82.75
C THR A 457 16.76 3.98 83.27
N GLY A 458 17.23 3.98 84.53
CA GLY A 458 17.86 5.14 85.19
C GLY A 458 17.44 5.32 86.65
N THR A 459 18.04 6.29 87.36
CA THR A 459 17.66 6.64 88.74
C THR A 459 16.28 7.31 88.74
N SER A 460 15.23 6.50 88.83
CA SER A 460 13.85 6.97 88.76
C SER A 460 13.27 7.05 90.16
N ASN A 461 13.00 8.27 90.65
CA ASN A 461 12.15 8.45 91.84
C ASN A 461 10.68 8.25 91.43
N ILE A 462 10.27 6.99 91.31
CA ILE A 462 8.88 6.64 90.99
C ILE A 462 8.07 6.67 92.28
N ALA A 463 7.29 7.72 92.50
CA ALA A 463 6.30 7.76 93.56
C ALA A 463 4.95 7.25 93.01
N ILE A 464 4.61 5.98 93.28
CA ILE A 464 3.26 5.46 93.05
C ILE A 464 2.36 5.97 94.20
N ILE A 465 1.81 7.17 94.05
CA ILE A 465 0.92 7.77 95.06
C ILE A 465 -0.50 7.26 94.79
N ASN A 466 -1.09 6.55 95.76
CA ASN A 466 -2.46 5.98 95.72
C ASN A 466 -2.70 4.81 94.74
N GLY A 467 -1.70 3.99 94.44
CA GLY A 467 -1.88 2.75 93.66
C GLY A 467 -2.47 1.62 94.51
N THR A 468 -3.49 0.92 94.00
CA THR A 468 -4.19 -0.19 94.71
C THR A 468 -3.45 -1.53 94.62
N SER A 469 -2.56 -1.72 93.64
CA SER A 469 -1.74 -2.93 93.50
C SER A 469 -0.48 -2.69 92.65
N ALA A 470 0.59 -3.42 92.97
CA ALA A 470 1.78 -3.56 92.13
C ALA A 470 2.13 -5.05 92.04
N THR A 471 2.27 -5.58 90.83
CA THR A 471 2.57 -7.01 90.59
C THR A 471 4.01 -7.12 90.11
N PHE A 472 4.85 -7.85 90.84
CA PHE A 472 6.23 -8.16 90.45
C PHE A 472 6.30 -9.63 90.05
N THR A 473 6.78 -9.92 88.83
CA THR A 473 6.93 -11.29 88.31
C THR A 473 8.30 -11.90 88.59
N GLY A 474 9.14 -11.22 89.39
CA GLY A 474 10.50 -11.65 89.73
C GLY A 474 10.93 -11.17 91.12
N ASN A 475 12.22 -11.32 91.42
CA ASN A 475 12.78 -11.00 92.75
C ASN A 475 12.66 -9.50 93.05
N VAL A 476 12.22 -9.17 94.26
CA VAL A 476 12.18 -7.79 94.76
C VAL A 476 13.37 -7.59 95.70
N GLY A 477 14.33 -6.76 95.29
CA GLY A 477 15.42 -6.30 96.15
C GLY A 477 14.99 -5.08 96.94
N ALA A 478 14.99 -5.15 98.27
CA ALA A 478 14.66 -4.03 99.14
C ALA A 478 15.62 -3.97 100.33
N THR A 479 16.06 -2.76 100.68
CA THR A 479 16.85 -2.52 101.91
C THR A 479 16.03 -2.82 103.17
N TYR A 480 14.73 -2.53 103.12
CA TYR A 480 13.74 -2.96 104.10
C TYR A 480 12.50 -3.46 103.37
N PHE A 481 12.14 -4.73 103.58
CA PHE A 481 10.87 -5.30 103.15
C PHE A 481 10.02 -5.60 104.38
N ASN A 482 8.86 -4.95 104.51
CA ASN A 482 7.92 -5.22 105.60
C ASN A 482 6.65 -5.86 105.00
N GLY A 483 6.59 -7.19 105.03
CA GLY A 483 5.50 -7.98 104.46
C GLY A 483 5.43 -9.39 105.06
N ILE A 484 4.38 -10.14 104.72
CA ILE A 484 4.15 -11.53 105.21
C ILE A 484 4.41 -12.50 104.05
N ALA A 485 5.37 -13.43 104.21
CA ALA A 485 5.63 -14.50 103.24
C ALA A 485 4.67 -15.68 103.45
N THR A 486 4.11 -16.25 102.38
CA THR A 486 3.04 -17.26 102.46
C THR A 486 3.44 -18.70 102.14
N GLN A 487 4.63 -18.98 101.57
CA GLN A 487 5.06 -20.35 101.19
C GLN A 487 6.57 -20.45 100.85
N ALA A 488 7.19 -21.63 101.06
CA ALA A 488 8.60 -21.96 100.73
C ALA A 488 8.68 -23.11 99.70
N GLN A 489 9.73 -23.15 98.84
CA GLN A 489 9.79 -24.02 97.65
C GLN A 489 10.66 -25.29 97.75
N TYR A 490 11.63 -25.36 98.67
CA TYR A 490 12.47 -26.55 98.89
C TYR A 490 12.22 -27.13 100.29
N ALA A 491 12.73 -28.33 100.60
CA ALA A 491 12.33 -29.06 101.82
C ALA A 491 13.46 -29.45 102.78
N ASP A 492 14.73 -29.35 102.42
CA ASP A 492 15.85 -29.76 103.27
C ASP A 492 16.49 -28.60 104.05
N MET A 493 16.98 -28.94 105.23
CA MET A 493 17.73 -28.04 106.11
C MET A 493 19.20 -28.46 106.07
N ALA A 494 20.04 -27.54 105.57
CA ALA A 494 21.47 -27.78 105.42
C ALA A 494 22.28 -26.70 106.12
N GLU A 495 23.50 -27.06 106.47
CA GLU A 495 24.49 -26.15 107.03
C GLU A 495 25.81 -26.29 106.26
N ILE A 496 26.52 -25.17 106.07
CA ILE A 496 27.80 -25.17 105.36
C ILE A 496 28.91 -25.69 106.29
N TYR A 497 29.64 -26.72 105.83
CA TYR A 497 30.84 -27.26 106.48
C TYR A 497 32.04 -27.24 105.53
N SER A 498 33.24 -27.00 106.04
CA SER A 498 34.47 -26.99 105.24
C SER A 498 34.84 -28.40 104.79
N SER A 499 34.89 -28.62 103.48
CA SER A 499 35.34 -29.87 102.87
C SER A 499 36.81 -29.83 102.47
N ASP A 500 37.46 -31.00 102.40
CA ASP A 500 38.83 -31.19 101.92
C ASP A 500 38.95 -31.01 100.40
N VAL A 501 37.92 -31.43 99.67
CA VAL A 501 37.73 -31.16 98.24
C VAL A 501 36.26 -30.83 97.97
N GLU A 502 35.97 -30.36 96.77
CA GLU A 502 34.59 -30.07 96.37
C GLU A 502 33.89 -31.33 95.85
N TYR A 503 32.94 -31.84 96.63
CA TYR A 503 32.16 -33.02 96.32
C TYR A 503 30.90 -32.67 95.51
N ALA A 504 30.54 -33.51 94.55
CA ALA A 504 29.31 -33.33 93.81
C ALA A 504 28.07 -33.64 94.68
N PRO A 505 26.92 -32.97 94.43
CA PRO A 505 25.69 -33.22 95.17
C PRO A 505 25.28 -34.70 95.18
N GLY A 506 24.67 -35.12 96.29
CA GLY A 506 24.29 -36.51 96.54
C GLY A 506 25.44 -37.42 96.98
N THR A 507 26.68 -36.93 97.02
CA THR A 507 27.80 -37.66 97.62
C THR A 507 27.59 -37.82 99.13
N VAL A 508 27.77 -39.05 99.61
CA VAL A 508 27.74 -39.39 101.02
C VAL A 508 29.06 -39.02 101.66
N VAL A 509 29.00 -38.25 102.74
CA VAL A 509 30.18 -37.77 103.45
C VAL A 509 30.18 -38.24 104.90
N LYS A 510 31.38 -38.31 105.47
CA LYS A 510 31.64 -38.56 106.88
C LYS A 510 32.41 -37.41 107.51
N ILE A 511 32.33 -37.30 108.82
CA ILE A 511 33.17 -36.37 109.57
C ILE A 511 34.59 -36.94 109.64
N GLY A 512 35.58 -36.09 109.37
CA GLY A 512 37.01 -36.44 109.39
C GLY A 512 37.74 -36.16 108.09
N GLY A 513 39.02 -36.55 108.02
CA GLY A 513 39.93 -36.17 106.93
C GLY A 513 40.81 -34.97 107.29
N GLU A 514 41.28 -34.21 106.29
CA GLU A 514 42.10 -33.01 106.51
C GLU A 514 41.29 -31.76 106.92
N LYS A 515 39.97 -31.79 106.66
CA LYS A 515 38.99 -30.73 106.99
C LYS A 515 37.84 -31.31 107.84
N GLU A 516 36.69 -30.66 107.88
CA GLU A 516 35.56 -31.10 108.71
C GLU A 516 34.88 -32.34 108.13
N ILE A 517 34.76 -32.41 106.81
CA ILE A 517 34.12 -33.52 106.10
C ILE A 517 35.00 -34.06 104.95
N THR A 518 34.85 -35.35 104.68
CA THR A 518 35.41 -36.08 103.53
C THR A 518 34.43 -37.15 103.03
N GLN A 519 34.58 -37.69 101.82
CA GLN A 519 33.70 -38.75 101.31
C GLN A 519 33.90 -40.09 102.05
N THR A 520 32.85 -40.92 102.09
CA THR A 520 32.97 -42.30 102.60
C THR A 520 33.81 -43.16 101.64
N LEU A 521 34.62 -44.09 102.15
CA LEU A 521 35.50 -44.96 101.34
C LEU A 521 35.25 -46.46 101.55
N GLU A 522 34.49 -46.82 102.58
CA GLU A 522 34.30 -48.20 103.01
C GLU A 522 32.81 -48.50 103.14
N HIS A 523 32.45 -49.77 102.94
CA HIS A 523 31.09 -50.24 103.15
C HIS A 523 30.66 -50.14 104.62
N ALA A 524 29.42 -49.68 104.82
CA ALA A 524 28.77 -49.52 106.12
C ALA A 524 29.59 -48.73 107.15
N ASP A 525 30.13 -47.59 106.72
CA ASP A 525 30.93 -46.69 107.56
C ASP A 525 30.07 -46.02 108.64
N VAL A 526 30.38 -46.30 109.90
CA VAL A 526 29.65 -45.81 111.08
C VAL A 526 29.88 -44.32 111.36
N GLU A 527 30.86 -43.69 110.71
CA GLU A 527 31.15 -42.25 110.83
C GLU A 527 30.42 -41.42 109.75
N SER A 528 29.58 -42.06 108.94
CA SER A 528 28.75 -41.37 107.95
C SER A 528 27.85 -40.30 108.59
N PHE A 529 27.85 -39.10 108.01
CA PHE A 529 27.33 -37.90 108.64
C PHE A 529 26.12 -37.31 107.91
N GLY A 530 26.21 -37.21 106.60
CA GLY A 530 25.17 -36.58 105.79
C GLY A 530 25.47 -36.65 104.31
N VAL A 531 24.70 -35.90 103.53
CA VAL A 531 24.79 -35.91 102.07
C VAL A 531 24.92 -34.47 101.59
N ILE A 532 25.80 -34.25 100.60
CA ILE A 532 25.99 -32.91 100.00
C ILE A 532 24.69 -32.46 99.31
N SER A 533 24.11 -31.36 99.80
CA SER A 533 22.91 -30.76 99.23
C SER A 533 23.27 -29.88 98.04
N SER A 534 22.32 -29.72 97.12
CA SER A 534 22.44 -28.77 96.01
C SER A 534 21.65 -27.48 96.26
N ASN A 535 20.49 -27.55 96.92
CA ASN A 535 19.54 -26.43 97.01
C ASN A 535 18.72 -26.48 98.31
N PRO A 536 19.32 -26.12 99.47
CA PRO A 536 18.62 -26.17 100.74
C PRO A 536 17.49 -25.15 100.83
N ALA A 537 16.36 -25.58 101.42
CA ALA A 537 15.21 -24.73 101.73
C ALA A 537 15.54 -23.64 102.73
N TYR A 538 16.35 -24.03 103.71
CA TYR A 538 16.86 -23.16 104.73
C TYR A 538 18.32 -23.50 104.93
N LEU A 539 19.17 -22.56 104.53
CA LEU A 539 20.62 -22.67 104.64
C LEU A 539 21.08 -21.94 105.90
N MET A 540 21.64 -22.71 106.82
CA MET A 540 22.24 -22.15 108.03
C MET A 540 23.71 -21.83 107.78
N ASN A 541 24.16 -20.75 108.41
CA ASN A 541 25.52 -20.24 108.31
C ASN A 541 25.95 -19.99 106.84
N SER A 542 25.07 -19.37 106.05
CA SER A 542 25.22 -19.23 104.58
C SER A 542 26.43 -18.42 104.11
N GLU A 543 27.10 -17.70 105.02
CA GLU A 543 28.32 -16.93 104.73
C GLU A 543 29.61 -17.70 105.07
N ALA A 544 29.52 -18.89 105.65
CA ALA A 544 30.69 -19.73 105.92
C ALA A 544 31.29 -20.29 104.62
N ASN A 545 32.57 -20.69 104.68
CA ASN A 545 33.29 -21.24 103.53
C ASN A 545 33.29 -22.78 103.61
N GLY A 546 32.70 -23.43 102.62
CA GLY A 546 32.53 -24.88 102.59
C GLY A 546 31.39 -25.32 101.69
N GLN A 547 30.90 -26.54 101.88
CA GLN A 547 29.77 -27.10 101.13
C GLN A 547 28.55 -27.34 102.02
N PRO A 548 27.33 -27.15 101.50
CA PRO A 548 26.11 -27.40 102.26
C PRO A 548 25.91 -28.90 102.43
N VAL A 549 25.90 -29.36 103.68
CA VAL A 549 25.57 -30.74 104.03
C VAL A 549 24.14 -30.77 104.55
N ALA A 550 23.29 -31.58 103.91
CA ALA A 550 21.96 -31.83 104.42
C ALA A 550 22.02 -32.73 105.64
N LEU A 551 21.47 -32.23 106.75
CA LEU A 551 21.38 -32.95 108.02
C LEU A 551 19.99 -33.57 108.21
N ALA A 552 18.96 -32.94 107.65
CA ALA A 552 17.60 -33.43 107.67
C ALA A 552 16.81 -32.93 106.45
N GLY A 553 16.02 -33.82 105.87
CA GLY A 553 15.12 -33.48 104.76
C GLY A 553 15.23 -34.44 103.59
N ARG A 554 14.53 -34.10 102.50
CA ARG A 554 14.52 -34.86 101.26
C ARG A 554 15.68 -34.39 100.36
N VAL A 555 16.56 -35.30 99.99
CA VAL A 555 17.79 -35.01 99.22
C VAL A 555 18.08 -36.15 98.24
N PRO A 556 18.52 -35.85 97.00
CA PRO A 556 19.07 -36.86 96.10
C PRO A 556 20.38 -37.43 96.62
N VAL A 557 20.55 -38.75 96.58
CA VAL A 557 21.72 -39.49 97.07
C VAL A 557 22.27 -40.38 95.96
N LYS A 558 23.58 -40.39 95.77
CA LYS A 558 24.24 -41.31 94.85
C LYS A 558 24.23 -42.71 95.41
N VAL A 559 23.84 -43.67 94.57
CA VAL A 559 23.72 -45.07 94.96
C VAL A 559 24.27 -46.02 93.90
N ILE A 560 24.66 -47.21 94.32
CA ILE A 560 25.03 -48.33 93.45
C ILE A 560 24.20 -49.57 93.81
N GLY A 561 23.88 -50.37 92.80
CA GLY A 561 23.08 -51.58 92.97
C GLY A 561 21.57 -51.31 92.91
N LYS A 562 20.82 -52.39 93.17
CA LYS A 562 19.35 -52.36 93.22
C LYS A 562 18.90 -51.96 94.62
N ILE A 563 17.89 -51.09 94.71
CA ILE A 563 17.40 -50.54 95.99
C ILE A 563 15.88 -50.49 95.96
N SER A 564 15.24 -50.93 97.03
CA SER A 564 13.79 -50.83 97.21
C SER A 564 13.41 -49.57 97.99
N LYS A 565 12.24 -49.02 97.72
CA LYS A 565 11.67 -47.89 98.46
C LYS A 565 11.51 -48.23 99.95
N GLY A 566 11.97 -47.33 100.81
CA GLY A 566 11.95 -47.49 102.27
C GLY A 566 13.13 -48.29 102.83
N GLU A 567 13.94 -48.87 101.96
CA GLU A 567 15.17 -49.58 102.32
C GLU A 567 16.19 -48.62 102.94
N ARG A 568 16.94 -49.13 103.91
CA ARG A 568 17.97 -48.36 104.62
C ARG A 568 19.19 -48.24 103.75
N LEU A 569 19.75 -47.04 103.75
CA LEU A 569 20.94 -46.71 102.99
C LEU A 569 22.14 -46.58 103.91
N VAL A 570 23.23 -47.22 103.51
CA VAL A 570 24.56 -47.14 104.13
C VAL A 570 25.59 -46.86 103.05
N SER A 571 26.81 -46.45 103.41
CA SER A 571 27.90 -46.30 102.43
C SER A 571 28.27 -47.63 101.77
N SER A 572 28.67 -47.57 100.51
CA SER A 572 29.17 -48.72 99.76
C SER A 572 30.71 -48.77 99.73
N ASP A 573 31.27 -49.80 99.11
CA ASP A 573 32.71 -49.88 98.79
C ASP A 573 33.13 -48.91 97.66
N VAL A 574 32.17 -48.22 97.04
CA VAL A 574 32.43 -47.17 96.05
C VAL A 574 32.46 -45.80 96.76
N PRO A 575 33.53 -45.01 96.59
CA PRO A 575 33.69 -43.74 97.29
C PRO A 575 32.51 -42.78 97.13
N GLY A 576 31.95 -42.33 98.26
CA GLY A 576 30.87 -41.33 98.30
C GLY A 576 29.51 -41.82 97.78
N VAL A 577 29.34 -43.12 97.58
CA VAL A 577 28.12 -43.74 97.02
C VAL A 577 27.48 -44.66 98.07
N ALA A 578 26.16 -44.63 98.18
CA ALA A 578 25.38 -45.47 99.06
C ALA A 578 24.87 -46.76 98.40
N TRP A 579 24.39 -47.70 99.21
CA TRP A 579 23.82 -48.98 98.81
C TRP A 579 22.65 -49.34 99.75
N GLY A 580 21.68 -50.11 99.25
CA GLY A 580 20.50 -50.57 100.01
C GLY A 580 20.74 -51.87 100.79
N VAL A 581 20.36 -51.91 102.06
CA VAL A 581 20.54 -53.09 102.93
C VAL A 581 19.21 -53.81 103.20
N ALA A 582 19.13 -55.07 102.77
CA ALA A 582 17.94 -55.92 102.88
C ALA A 582 17.84 -56.76 104.18
N GLU A 583 18.92 -56.93 104.96
CA GLU A 583 18.96 -57.78 106.17
C GLU A 583 19.45 -57.01 107.42
N GLU A 584 18.99 -57.46 108.60
CA GLU A 584 18.99 -56.69 109.86
C GLU A 584 20.36 -56.62 110.60
N ASP A 585 21.42 -57.21 110.08
CA ASP A 585 22.73 -57.32 110.77
C ASP A 585 23.71 -56.16 110.47
N VAL A 586 23.21 -54.91 110.30
CA VAL A 586 24.05 -53.71 110.10
C VAL A 586 23.87 -52.68 111.23
N ASP A 587 24.96 -52.07 111.69
CA ASP A 587 24.92 -51.10 112.79
C ASP A 587 24.05 -49.89 112.43
N ILE A 588 23.12 -49.52 113.32
CA ILE A 588 22.23 -48.36 113.17
C ILE A 588 23.03 -47.07 112.95
N LYS A 589 24.26 -46.99 113.47
CA LYS A 589 25.12 -45.82 113.28
C LYS A 589 25.56 -45.60 111.83
N ALA A 590 25.65 -46.66 111.02
CA ALA A 590 26.04 -46.58 109.62
C ALA A 590 24.88 -46.18 108.67
N ILE A 591 23.65 -46.08 109.20
CA ILE A 591 22.47 -45.66 108.42
C ILE A 591 22.47 -44.14 108.26
N ILE A 592 22.54 -43.68 107.02
CA ILE A 592 22.46 -42.26 106.66
C ILE A 592 21.04 -41.79 106.37
N GLY A 593 20.16 -42.71 106.00
CA GLY A 593 18.78 -42.41 105.64
C GLY A 593 18.05 -43.58 105.02
N ARG A 594 16.92 -43.27 104.38
CA ARG A 594 16.08 -44.27 103.69
C ARG A 594 15.72 -43.81 102.30
N SER A 595 15.71 -44.77 101.38
CA SER A 595 15.23 -44.53 100.02
C SER A 595 13.76 -44.12 99.99
N LEU A 596 13.40 -43.19 99.12
CA LEU A 596 12.02 -42.80 98.82
C LEU A 596 11.50 -43.36 97.49
N GLU A 597 12.34 -44.10 96.75
CA GLU A 597 12.02 -44.68 95.45
C GLU A 597 12.75 -46.00 95.16
N ASP A 598 12.24 -46.76 94.19
CA ASP A 598 12.83 -48.03 93.76
C ASP A 598 13.87 -47.81 92.65
N LYS A 599 14.96 -48.58 92.66
CA LYS A 599 16.00 -48.62 91.63
C LYS A 599 16.25 -50.07 91.21
N GLU A 600 15.93 -50.37 89.96
CA GLU A 600 15.84 -51.75 89.46
C GLU A 600 17.11 -52.25 88.75
N ASP A 601 17.95 -51.32 88.28
CA ASP A 601 19.24 -51.61 87.65
C ASP A 601 20.38 -51.65 88.69
N GLY A 602 21.48 -52.33 88.35
CA GLY A 602 22.62 -52.53 89.26
C GLY A 602 23.68 -51.44 89.17
N ASP A 603 23.53 -50.47 88.27
CA ASP A 603 24.60 -49.52 87.95
C ASP A 603 24.67 -48.38 88.97
N GLU A 604 25.66 -47.50 88.86
CA GLU A 604 25.66 -46.26 89.65
C GLU A 604 24.56 -45.32 89.16
N GLY A 605 23.81 -44.75 90.10
CA GLY A 605 22.72 -43.82 89.83
C GLY A 605 22.49 -42.86 90.99
N VAL A 606 21.40 -42.11 90.92
CA VAL A 606 20.96 -41.20 91.98
C VAL A 606 19.53 -41.54 92.32
N ILE A 607 19.22 -41.60 93.61
CA ILE A 607 17.86 -41.77 94.10
C ILE A 607 17.49 -40.68 95.11
N GLU A 608 16.21 -40.36 95.22
CA GLU A 608 15.69 -39.52 96.31
C GLU A 608 15.66 -40.28 97.64
N ALA A 609 16.22 -39.69 98.69
CA ALA A 609 16.20 -40.26 100.04
C ALA A 609 15.79 -39.21 101.08
N VAL A 610 15.32 -39.70 102.23
CA VAL A 610 15.16 -38.86 103.43
C VAL A 610 16.38 -39.05 104.34
N ILE A 611 17.08 -37.95 104.60
CA ILE A 611 18.28 -37.90 105.44
C ILE A 611 17.91 -37.50 106.87
N GLY A 612 18.64 -38.04 107.85
CA GLY A 612 18.41 -37.77 109.28
C GLY A 612 17.37 -38.69 109.95
N VAL A 613 16.87 -39.70 109.22
CA VAL A 613 15.92 -40.71 109.73
C VAL A 613 16.62 -42.07 109.79
N LYS A 614 17.00 -42.51 111.00
CA LYS A 614 17.75 -43.75 111.25
C LYS A 614 16.84 -44.99 111.43
#